data_AF-A0A956R8I7-F1
#
_entry.id   AF-A0A956R8I7-F1
#
_cell.length_a   1.000
_cell.length_b   1.000
_cell.length_c   1.000
_cell.angle_alpha   90.00
_cell.angle_beta   90.00
_cell.angle_gamma   90.00
#
_symmetry.space_group_name_H-M   'P 1'
#
loop_
_entity.id
_entity.type
_entity.pdbx_description
1 polymer ?
#
loop_
_entity_poly.entity_id
_entity_poly.type
_entity_poly.pdbx_seq_one_letter_code
_entity_poly.pdbx_strand_id
1 'polypeptide(L)'
;WFDLLVTPALLWRRTRWLAVVVSIGFHTTNAYLFNIGVFPWFMLMATTLFLEPDWPRRLPWVGAVIDRALGPVPSQVPPPRQPRLVLGLLAGWVALQVLVPLRHHLYPGDVAWTEEGHYFSWRMKLRTKSGSARFDVLDPATGEHWQVDPEEELTARQTRKMLAKPELVRQYANHLAERWRQERGLEVEVRARVEVSLNRRRRQLLIDPTVDLGAEPASLWPAPWILPGPTEPVPRRIRR
;
A
#
# COMPACT_ATOMS: atom_id res chain seq x y z
N TRP A 1 16.21 17.08 -1.58
CA TRP A 1 17.54 17.26 -2.18
C TRP A 1 18.33 15.97 -2.27
N PHE A 2 18.50 15.22 -1.18
CA PHE A 2 19.20 13.92 -1.20
C PHE A 2 18.65 12.97 -2.29
N ASP A 3 17.35 12.65 -2.25
CA ASP A 3 16.75 11.66 -3.17
C ASP A 3 16.87 12.04 -4.66
N LEU A 4 16.92 13.35 -4.95
CA LEU A 4 17.07 13.85 -6.32
C LEU A 4 18.48 13.64 -6.86
N LEU A 5 19.50 13.75 -6.00
CA LEU A 5 20.91 13.75 -6.40
C LEU A 5 21.60 12.40 -6.19
N VAL A 6 21.09 11.56 -5.28
CA VAL A 6 21.75 10.30 -4.94
C VAL A 6 21.77 9.33 -6.11
N THR A 7 20.68 9.20 -6.88
CA THR A 7 20.62 8.29 -8.03
C THR A 7 21.61 8.65 -9.14
N PRO A 8 21.65 9.89 -9.67
CA PRO A 8 22.67 10.26 -10.66
C PRO A 8 24.10 10.13 -10.10
N ALA A 9 24.30 10.42 -8.81
CA ALA A 9 25.60 10.26 -8.16
C ALA A 9 26.03 8.78 -8.01
N LEU A 10 25.09 7.85 -7.81
CA LEU A 10 25.34 6.41 -7.79
C LEU A 10 25.65 5.86 -9.20
N LEU A 11 24.96 6.37 -10.22
CA LEU A 11 25.19 5.99 -11.62
C LEU A 11 26.57 6.44 -12.11
N TRP A 12 27.00 7.65 -11.75
CA TRP A 12 28.28 8.18 -12.18
C TRP A 12 29.45 7.54 -11.40
N ARG A 13 30.31 6.81 -12.12
CA ARG A 13 31.42 6.03 -11.55
C ARG A 13 32.32 6.82 -10.60
N ARG A 14 32.55 8.11 -10.86
CA ARG A 14 33.44 8.97 -10.05
C ARG A 14 32.85 9.31 -8.68
N THR A 15 31.53 9.43 -8.58
CA THR A 15 30.83 9.85 -7.35
C THR A 15 30.20 8.67 -6.60
N ARG A 16 30.17 7.48 -7.20
CA ARG A 16 29.44 6.31 -6.69
C ARG A 16 29.73 5.98 -5.24
N TRP A 17 31.00 5.82 -4.86
CA TRP A 17 31.35 5.43 -3.49
C TRP A 17 31.06 6.55 -2.48
N LEU A 18 31.21 7.82 -2.87
CA LEU A 18 30.75 8.94 -2.04
C LEU A 18 29.23 8.88 -1.85
N ALA A 19 28.48 8.63 -2.92
CA ALA A 19 27.02 8.48 -2.85
C ALA A 19 26.59 7.30 -1.97
N VAL A 20 27.32 6.17 -2.01
CA VAL A 20 27.09 5.02 -1.11
C VAL A 20 27.28 5.44 0.36
N VAL A 21 28.39 6.08 0.71
CA VAL A 21 28.67 6.52 2.08
C VAL A 21 27.59 7.51 2.57
N VAL A 22 27.23 8.48 1.73
CA VAL A 22 26.19 9.46 2.05
C VAL A 22 24.81 8.79 2.18
N SER A 23 24.53 7.75 1.39
CA SER A 23 23.31 6.94 1.52
C SER A 23 23.25 6.15 2.82
N ILE A 24 24.38 5.56 3.24
CA ILE A 24 24.50 4.89 4.55
C ILE A 24 24.15 5.86 5.66
N GLY A 25 24.81 7.03 5.70
CA GLY A 25 24.53 8.06 6.69
C GLY A 25 23.05 8.47 6.70
N PHE A 26 22.50 8.82 5.54
CA PHE A 26 21.11 9.24 5.41
C PHE A 26 20.11 8.17 5.90
N HIS A 27 20.27 6.91 5.46
CA HIS A 27 19.36 5.84 5.84
C HIS A 27 19.50 5.45 7.31
N THR A 28 20.71 5.42 7.87
CA THR A 28 20.90 5.17 9.31
C THR A 28 20.31 6.29 10.16
N THR A 29 20.50 7.56 9.77
CA THR A 29 19.85 8.69 10.44
C THR A 29 18.33 8.58 10.36
N ASN A 30 17.78 8.20 9.20
CA ASN A 30 16.34 7.97 9.07
C ASN A 30 15.85 6.79 9.93
N ALA A 31 16.61 5.72 10.05
CA ALA A 31 16.27 4.58 10.90
C ALA A 31 16.27 4.95 12.40
N TYR A 32 17.16 5.86 12.81
CA TYR A 32 17.24 6.34 14.18
C TYR A 32 16.15 7.37 14.50
N LEU A 33 15.92 8.34 13.61
CA LEU A 33 14.97 9.43 13.83
C LEU A 33 13.51 9.01 13.57
N PHE A 34 13.28 8.08 12.64
CA PHE A 34 11.94 7.71 12.20
C PHE A 34 11.67 6.21 12.35
N ASN A 35 10.52 5.87 12.92
CA ASN A 35 10.05 4.49 13.00
C ASN A 35 9.34 4.06 11.69
N ILE A 36 10.11 3.99 10.60
CA ILE A 36 9.64 3.62 9.25
C ILE A 36 9.93 2.14 8.89
N GLY A 37 10.24 1.33 9.90
CA GLY A 37 10.38 -0.12 9.78
C GLY A 37 11.56 -0.55 8.90
N VAL A 38 11.32 -1.54 8.03
CA VAL A 38 12.36 -2.17 7.19
C VAL A 38 12.92 -1.24 6.09
N PHE A 39 12.23 -0.14 5.80
CA PHE A 39 12.51 0.69 4.62
C PHE A 39 13.98 1.16 4.52
N PRO A 40 14.62 1.73 5.56
CA PRO A 40 16.01 2.21 5.45
C PRO A 40 16.99 1.08 5.12
N TRP A 41 16.79 -0.09 5.72
CA TRP A 41 17.63 -1.27 5.50
C TRP A 41 17.46 -1.84 4.09
N PHE A 42 16.21 -1.89 3.63
CA PHE A 42 15.90 -2.29 2.26
C PHE A 42 16.55 -1.35 1.24
N MET A 43 16.47 -0.04 1.45
CA MET A 43 17.10 0.95 0.54
C MET A 43 18.63 0.84 0.52
N LEU A 44 19.25 0.53 1.66
CA LEU A 44 20.69 0.25 1.71
C LEU A 44 21.05 -1.00 0.91
N MET A 45 20.28 -2.07 1.04
CA MET A 45 20.45 -3.26 0.21
C MET A 45 20.25 -2.95 -1.27
N ALA A 46 19.20 -2.22 -1.64
CA ALA A 46 18.90 -1.84 -3.02
C ALA A 46 19.99 -0.94 -3.64
N THR A 47 20.71 -0.16 -2.83
CA THR A 47 21.86 0.63 -3.29
C THR A 47 22.94 -0.26 -3.94
N THR A 48 23.05 -1.53 -3.54
CA THR A 48 23.99 -2.48 -4.16
C THR A 48 23.69 -2.77 -5.63
N LEU A 49 22.47 -2.53 -6.12
CA LEU A 49 22.11 -2.66 -7.54
C LEU A 49 22.83 -1.63 -8.43
N PHE A 50 23.32 -0.54 -7.85
CA PHE A 50 24.10 0.48 -8.57
C PHE A 50 25.60 0.20 -8.56
N LEU A 51 26.04 -0.84 -7.85
CA LEU A 51 27.43 -1.28 -7.82
C LEU A 51 27.73 -2.17 -9.03
N GLU A 52 29.02 -2.36 -9.32
CA GLU A 52 29.45 -3.19 -10.45
C GLU A 52 29.13 -4.66 -10.18
N PRO A 53 28.72 -5.48 -11.16
CA PRO A 53 28.24 -6.86 -10.89
C PRO A 53 29.23 -7.75 -10.14
N ASP A 54 30.52 -7.44 -10.20
CA ASP A 54 31.61 -8.13 -9.51
C ASP A 54 31.98 -7.50 -8.14
N TRP A 55 31.27 -6.45 -7.69
CA TRP A 55 31.53 -5.77 -6.42
C TRP A 55 31.64 -6.71 -5.21
N PRO A 56 30.83 -7.78 -5.06
CA PRO A 56 30.95 -8.66 -3.90
C PRO A 56 32.27 -9.43 -3.93
N ARG A 57 32.76 -9.78 -5.12
CA ARG A 57 34.02 -10.51 -5.28
C ARG A 57 35.25 -9.68 -4.92
N ARG A 58 35.14 -8.35 -5.00
CA ARG A 58 36.21 -7.42 -4.62
C ARG A 58 36.40 -7.32 -3.11
N LEU A 59 35.45 -7.80 -2.30
CA LEU A 59 35.59 -7.88 -0.85
C LEU A 59 36.31 -9.20 -0.51
N PRO A 60 37.49 -9.17 0.14
CA PRO A 60 38.37 -10.35 0.25
C PRO A 60 37.71 -11.55 0.95
N TRP A 61 36.88 -11.31 1.96
CA TRP A 61 36.18 -12.35 2.71
C TRP A 61 34.93 -12.88 2.00
N VAL A 62 34.28 -12.06 1.16
CA VAL A 62 33.09 -12.47 0.38
C VAL A 62 33.52 -13.14 -0.93
N GLY A 63 34.51 -12.56 -1.62
CA GLY A 63 35.04 -13.08 -2.88
C GLY A 63 35.61 -14.48 -2.73
N ALA A 64 36.36 -14.76 -1.67
CA ALA A 64 36.87 -16.11 -1.42
C ALA A 64 35.75 -17.16 -1.26
N VAL A 65 34.60 -16.78 -0.68
CA VAL A 65 33.45 -17.67 -0.54
C VAL A 65 32.72 -17.84 -1.87
N ILE A 66 32.47 -16.73 -2.59
CA ILE A 66 31.78 -16.73 -3.88
C ILE A 66 32.57 -17.51 -4.93
N ASP A 67 33.88 -17.30 -5.02
CA ASP A 67 34.71 -17.96 -6.03
C ASP A 67 34.85 -19.46 -5.76
N ARG A 68 34.88 -19.87 -4.48
CA ARG A 68 34.80 -21.29 -4.11
C ARG A 68 33.47 -21.93 -4.47
N ALA A 69 32.35 -21.21 -4.33
CA ALA A 69 31.01 -21.76 -4.53
C ALA A 69 30.54 -21.73 -6.00
N LEU A 70 30.88 -20.67 -6.74
CA LEU A 70 30.32 -20.37 -8.06
C LEU A 70 31.36 -20.35 -9.18
N GLY A 71 32.66 -20.38 -8.85
CA GLY A 71 33.73 -20.29 -9.84
C GLY A 71 33.83 -18.92 -10.53
N PRO A 72 34.68 -18.82 -11.57
CA PRO A 72 34.89 -17.57 -12.32
C PRO A 72 33.65 -17.19 -13.13
N VAL A 73 33.45 -15.88 -13.33
CA VAL A 73 32.37 -15.36 -14.18
C VAL A 73 32.62 -15.77 -15.64
N PRO A 74 31.63 -16.36 -16.33
CA PRO A 74 31.75 -16.64 -17.76
C PRO A 74 32.06 -15.38 -18.56
N SER A 75 33.08 -15.44 -19.42
CA SER A 75 33.58 -14.29 -20.20
C SER A 75 32.63 -13.86 -21.32
N GLN A 76 31.70 -14.73 -21.72
CA GLN A 76 30.71 -14.48 -22.75
C GLN A 76 29.35 -14.98 -22.30
N VAL A 77 28.37 -14.06 -22.27
CA VAL A 77 26.97 -14.41 -22.11
C VAL A 77 26.40 -14.57 -23.53
N PRO A 78 25.92 -15.75 -23.93
CA PRO A 78 25.36 -15.93 -25.25
C PRO A 78 24.12 -15.03 -25.42
N PRO A 79 23.89 -14.46 -26.62
CA PRO A 79 22.72 -13.65 -26.85
C PRO A 79 21.43 -14.46 -26.63
N PRO A 80 20.33 -13.83 -26.20
CA PRO A 80 19.07 -14.53 -26.03
C PRO A 80 18.61 -15.12 -27.37
N ARG A 81 18.14 -16.37 -27.36
CA ARG A 81 17.67 -17.07 -28.57
C ARG A 81 16.47 -16.37 -29.24
N GLN A 82 15.69 -15.60 -28.49
CA GLN A 82 14.48 -14.92 -28.96
C GLN A 82 14.47 -13.45 -28.50
N PRO A 83 15.36 -12.59 -29.04
CA PRO A 83 15.54 -11.22 -28.55
C PRO A 83 14.26 -10.38 -28.68
N ARG A 84 13.45 -10.60 -29.72
CA ARG A 84 12.18 -9.90 -29.93
C ARG A 84 11.12 -10.26 -28.88
N LEU A 85 11.04 -11.53 -28.48
CA LEU A 85 10.14 -11.96 -27.40
C LEU A 85 10.58 -11.34 -26.07
N VAL A 86 11.87 -11.43 -25.76
CA VAL A 86 12.43 -10.82 -24.54
C VAL A 86 12.15 -9.32 -24.50
N LEU A 87 12.39 -8.61 -25.61
CA LEU A 87 12.10 -7.19 -25.72
C LEU A 87 10.61 -6.90 -25.56
N GLY A 88 9.73 -7.71 -26.16
CA GLY A 88 8.28 -7.58 -26.02
C GLY A 88 7.82 -7.78 -24.57
N LEU A 89 8.35 -8.79 -23.87
CA LEU A 89 8.07 -9.04 -22.45
C LEU A 89 8.56 -7.89 -21.57
N LEU A 90 9.77 -7.37 -21.82
CA LEU A 90 10.31 -6.21 -21.10
C LEU A 90 9.48 -4.95 -21.36
N ALA A 91 9.06 -4.71 -22.61
CA ALA A 91 8.20 -3.59 -22.95
C ALA A 91 6.83 -3.71 -22.26
N GLY A 92 6.23 -4.90 -22.24
CA GLY A 92 5.00 -5.18 -21.52
C GLY A 92 5.14 -4.97 -20.01
N TRP A 93 6.26 -5.42 -19.43
CA TRP A 93 6.57 -5.20 -18.02
C TRP A 93 6.71 -3.71 -17.69
N VAL A 94 7.45 -2.94 -18.49
CA VAL A 94 7.58 -1.49 -18.31
C VAL A 94 6.24 -0.80 -18.46
N ALA A 95 5.42 -1.19 -19.44
CA ALA A 95 4.07 -0.67 -19.60
C ALA A 95 3.24 -0.94 -18.34
N LEU A 96 3.29 -2.14 -17.77
CA LEU A 96 2.60 -2.48 -16.52
C LEU A 96 3.10 -1.61 -15.35
N GLN A 97 4.41 -1.40 -15.21
CA GLN A 97 5.02 -0.57 -14.17
C GLN A 97 4.64 0.92 -14.28
N VAL A 98 4.21 1.39 -15.45
CA VAL A 98 3.71 2.76 -15.67
C VAL A 98 2.20 2.85 -15.55
N LEU A 99 1.46 1.91 -16.15
CA LEU A 99 0.00 1.95 -16.20
C LEU A 99 -0.64 1.63 -14.85
N VAL A 100 -0.12 0.66 -14.09
CA VAL A 100 -0.68 0.28 -12.79
C VAL A 100 -0.66 1.45 -11.79
N PRO A 101 0.43 2.24 -11.67
CA PRO A 101 0.40 3.43 -10.82
C PRO A 101 -0.55 4.54 -11.28
N LEU A 102 -0.75 4.69 -12.59
CA LEU A 102 -1.63 5.69 -13.19
C LEU A 102 -3.11 5.30 -13.19
N ARG A 103 -3.44 4.02 -12.91
CA ARG A 103 -4.83 3.52 -12.90
C ARG A 103 -5.76 4.28 -11.96
N HIS A 104 -5.23 4.96 -10.95
CA HIS A 104 -6.02 5.76 -10.02
C HIS A 104 -6.79 6.90 -10.72
N HIS A 105 -6.38 7.32 -11.92
CA HIS A 105 -7.11 8.28 -12.75
C HIS A 105 -8.40 7.71 -13.37
N LEU A 106 -8.58 6.38 -13.37
CA LEU A 106 -9.78 5.71 -13.86
C LEU A 106 -10.90 5.67 -12.81
N TYR A 107 -10.59 5.99 -11.55
CA TYR A 107 -11.56 6.01 -10.46
C TYR A 107 -12.08 7.44 -10.24
N PRO A 108 -13.39 7.62 -10.04
CA PRO A 108 -13.94 8.91 -9.69
C PRO A 108 -13.57 9.32 -8.25
N GLY A 109 -13.50 10.63 -8.01
CA GLY A 109 -13.31 11.19 -6.68
C GLY A 109 -11.87 11.28 -6.20
N ASP A 110 -11.70 11.69 -4.94
CA ASP A 110 -10.37 11.80 -4.31
C ASP A 110 -9.90 10.45 -3.79
N VAL A 111 -8.81 9.94 -4.34
CA VAL A 111 -8.11 8.71 -3.90
C VAL A 111 -7.79 8.74 -2.40
N ALA A 112 -7.57 9.91 -1.81
CA ALA A 112 -7.34 10.02 -0.36
C ALA A 112 -8.61 9.73 0.45
N TRP A 113 -9.80 9.85 -0.14
CA TRP A 113 -11.08 9.50 0.46
C TRP A 113 -11.52 8.09 0.08
N THR A 114 -11.57 7.76 -1.21
CA THR A 114 -12.09 6.47 -1.67
C THR A 114 -11.12 5.31 -1.45
N GLU A 115 -9.82 5.58 -1.36
CA GLU A 115 -8.71 4.60 -1.39
C GLU A 115 -8.60 3.80 -2.70
N GLU A 116 -9.46 4.06 -3.67
CA GLU A 116 -9.49 3.33 -4.92
C GLU A 116 -8.27 3.67 -5.78
N GLY A 117 -7.63 2.64 -6.33
CA GLY A 117 -6.36 2.80 -7.05
C GLY A 117 -5.20 3.32 -6.18
N HIS A 118 -5.36 3.47 -4.86
CA HIS A 118 -4.31 4.07 -4.02
C HIS A 118 -3.04 3.21 -3.93
N TYR A 119 -3.18 1.90 -3.72
CA TYR A 119 -2.01 1.01 -3.67
C TYR A 119 -1.31 0.96 -5.01
N PHE A 120 0.02 0.91 -4.99
CA PHE A 120 0.86 0.97 -6.19
C PHE A 120 0.72 2.26 -7.01
N SER A 121 -0.08 3.25 -6.59
CA SER A 121 -0.02 4.58 -7.19
C SER A 121 1.28 5.29 -6.79
N TRP A 122 1.82 6.13 -7.66
CA TRP A 122 2.95 7.00 -7.34
C TRP A 122 2.57 8.17 -6.40
N ARG A 123 1.41 8.07 -5.75
CA ARG A 123 0.95 9.08 -4.79
C ARG A 123 1.59 8.82 -3.44
N MET A 124 2.36 9.79 -2.95
CA MET A 124 2.77 9.79 -1.56
C MET A 124 1.55 9.86 -0.64
N LYS A 125 1.67 9.30 0.57
CA LYS A 125 0.62 9.37 1.57
C LYS A 125 0.48 10.80 2.10
N LEU A 126 -0.52 11.53 1.60
CA LEU A 126 -0.86 12.90 2.01
C LEU A 126 -2.10 12.96 2.91
N ARG A 127 -2.45 11.84 3.55
CA ARG A 127 -3.72 11.69 4.27
C ARG A 127 -3.58 11.04 5.64
N THR A 128 -4.41 11.53 6.54
CA THR A 128 -4.74 10.92 7.83
C THR A 128 -6.26 10.87 7.94
N LYS A 129 -6.78 9.69 8.26
CA LYS A 129 -8.20 9.46 8.54
C LYS A 129 -8.38 9.03 9.99
N SER A 130 -9.41 9.55 10.63
CA SER A 130 -9.87 9.13 11.95
C SER A 130 -11.39 9.14 11.98
N GLY A 131 -12.01 8.25 12.75
CA GLY A 131 -13.44 8.04 12.65
C GLY A 131 -13.93 6.96 13.61
N SER A 132 -15.18 6.55 13.38
CA SER A 132 -15.85 5.47 14.10
C SER A 132 -16.69 4.66 13.11
N ALA A 133 -16.90 3.39 13.40
CA ALA A 133 -17.80 2.51 12.65
C ALA A 133 -18.72 1.77 13.61
N ARG A 134 -19.94 1.53 13.15
CA ARG A 134 -20.88 0.59 13.74
C ARG A 134 -21.45 -0.26 12.62
N PHE A 135 -21.63 -1.55 12.89
CA PHE A 135 -22.21 -2.50 11.93
C PHE A 135 -23.56 -2.94 12.46
N ASP A 136 -24.57 -2.86 11.61
CA ASP A 136 -25.91 -3.32 11.90
C ASP A 136 -26.14 -4.59 11.08
N VAL A 137 -26.37 -5.72 11.77
CA VAL A 137 -26.65 -7.03 11.20
C VAL A 137 -28.15 -7.25 11.30
N LEU A 138 -28.81 -7.55 10.19
CA LEU A 138 -30.26 -7.71 10.11
C LEU A 138 -30.58 -9.09 9.53
N ASP A 139 -31.44 -9.85 10.21
CA ASP A 139 -32.07 -11.03 9.61
C ASP A 139 -33.32 -10.59 8.82
N PRO A 140 -33.33 -10.71 7.48
CA PRO A 140 -34.47 -10.31 6.66
C PRO A 140 -35.70 -11.21 6.87
N ALA A 141 -35.55 -12.43 7.37
CA ALA A 141 -36.66 -13.37 7.58
C ALA A 141 -37.46 -13.04 8.84
N THR A 142 -36.79 -12.63 9.92
CA THR A 142 -37.42 -12.36 11.22
C THR A 142 -37.54 -10.87 11.55
N GLY A 143 -36.72 -10.03 10.91
CA GLY A 143 -36.56 -8.63 11.27
C GLY A 143 -35.71 -8.40 12.53
N GLU A 144 -35.08 -9.45 13.08
CA GLU A 144 -34.16 -9.31 14.20
C GLU A 144 -32.93 -8.51 13.80
N HIS A 145 -32.51 -7.57 14.65
CA HIS A 145 -31.34 -6.72 14.41
C HIS A 145 -30.33 -6.86 15.55
N TRP A 146 -29.05 -6.89 15.18
CA TRP A 146 -27.93 -6.88 16.12
C TRP A 146 -26.95 -5.77 15.73
N GLN A 147 -26.41 -5.08 16.73
CA GLN A 147 -25.37 -4.09 16.51
C GLN A 147 -24.02 -4.66 16.95
N VAL A 148 -23.02 -4.53 16.10
CA VAL A 148 -21.64 -4.97 16.35
C VAL A 148 -20.72 -3.77 16.38
N ASP A 149 -20.00 -3.61 17.49
CA ASP A 149 -18.89 -2.67 17.60
C ASP A 149 -17.57 -3.40 17.25
N PRO A 150 -16.88 -3.00 16.16
CA PRO A 150 -15.61 -3.62 15.80
C PRO A 150 -14.52 -3.45 16.86
N GLU A 151 -14.63 -2.51 17.81
CA GLU A 151 -13.67 -2.36 18.93
C GLU A 151 -13.77 -3.48 19.97
N GLU A 152 -14.89 -4.21 20.02
CA GLU A 152 -15.07 -5.36 20.93
C GLU A 152 -14.38 -6.63 20.40
N GLU A 153 -14.18 -6.73 19.09
CA GLU A 153 -13.66 -7.93 18.43
C GLU A 153 -12.27 -7.74 17.82
N LEU A 154 -11.98 -6.56 17.29
CA LEU A 154 -10.73 -6.26 16.60
C LEU A 154 -9.75 -5.55 17.53
N THR A 155 -8.45 -5.81 17.34
CA THR A 155 -7.43 -5.00 18.02
C THR A 155 -7.55 -3.54 17.58
N ALA A 156 -7.20 -2.60 18.48
CA ALA A 156 -7.21 -1.17 18.17
C ALA A 156 -6.42 -0.81 16.88
N ARG A 157 -5.39 -1.60 16.52
CA ARG A 157 -4.66 -1.44 15.26
C ARG A 157 -5.48 -1.86 14.05
N GLN A 158 -6.19 -2.99 14.12
CA GLN A 158 -7.07 -3.46 13.05
C GLN A 158 -8.23 -2.50 12.85
N THR A 159 -8.91 -2.06 13.92
CA THR A 159 -10.03 -1.13 13.84
C THR A 159 -9.61 0.18 13.18
N ARG A 160 -8.53 0.82 13.65
CA ARG A 160 -7.99 2.05 13.02
C ARG A 160 -7.63 1.87 11.54
N LYS A 161 -7.19 0.68 11.14
CA LYS A 161 -6.85 0.40 9.73
C LYS A 161 -8.09 0.18 8.89
N MET A 162 -9.08 -0.54 9.42
CA MET A 162 -10.37 -0.82 8.78
C MET A 162 -11.15 0.48 8.55
N LEU A 163 -11.32 1.29 9.59
CA LEU A 163 -12.05 2.57 9.53
C LEU A 163 -11.53 3.53 8.45
N ALA A 164 -10.24 3.48 8.16
CA ALA A 164 -9.63 4.35 7.16
C ALA A 164 -9.85 3.88 5.71
N LYS A 165 -10.34 2.65 5.49
CA LYS A 165 -10.33 1.99 4.18
C LYS A 165 -11.68 1.33 3.87
N PRO A 166 -12.42 1.82 2.86
CA PRO A 166 -13.73 1.26 2.48
C PRO A 166 -13.69 -0.24 2.22
N GLU A 167 -12.66 -0.73 1.52
CA GLU A 167 -12.52 -2.17 1.22
C GLU A 167 -12.35 -3.03 2.48
N LEU A 168 -11.68 -2.53 3.52
CA LEU A 168 -11.57 -3.30 4.78
C LEU A 168 -12.89 -3.29 5.55
N VAL A 169 -13.68 -2.22 5.45
CA VAL A 169 -15.03 -2.19 6.02
C VAL A 169 -15.92 -3.24 5.33
N ARG A 170 -15.88 -3.30 3.99
CA ARG A 170 -16.59 -4.34 3.21
C ARG A 170 -16.14 -5.75 3.59
N GLN A 171 -14.83 -5.97 3.74
CA GLN A 171 -14.28 -7.26 4.17
C GLN A 171 -14.77 -7.67 5.57
N TYR A 172 -14.84 -6.72 6.51
CA TYR A 172 -15.38 -7.01 7.84
C TYR A 172 -16.89 -7.27 7.80
N ALA A 173 -17.66 -6.55 6.95
CA ALA A 173 -19.08 -6.84 6.75
C ALA A 173 -19.32 -8.27 6.20
N ASN A 174 -18.53 -8.68 5.20
CA ASN A 174 -18.56 -10.05 4.67
C ASN A 174 -18.18 -11.09 5.75
N HIS A 175 -17.21 -10.77 6.61
CA HIS A 175 -16.84 -11.63 7.73
C HIS A 175 -18.00 -11.81 8.73
N LEU A 176 -18.73 -10.74 9.05
CA LEU A 176 -19.92 -10.82 9.90
C LEU A 176 -21.02 -11.65 9.24
N ALA A 177 -21.31 -11.44 7.95
CA ALA A 177 -22.31 -12.22 7.23
C ALA A 177 -22.00 -13.74 7.26
N GLU A 178 -20.75 -14.09 6.96
CA GLU A 178 -20.30 -15.49 6.99
C GLU A 178 -20.32 -16.08 8.41
N ARG A 179 -20.00 -15.27 9.45
CA ARG A 179 -20.08 -15.71 10.84
C ARG A 179 -21.52 -16.07 11.23
N TRP A 180 -22.51 -15.23 10.92
CA TRP A 180 -23.91 -15.52 11.24
C TRP A 180 -24.42 -16.75 10.50
N ARG A 181 -24.00 -16.93 9.24
CA ARG A 181 -24.29 -18.14 8.48
C ARG A 181 -23.73 -19.39 9.17
N GLN A 182 -22.47 -19.34 9.62
CA GLN A 182 -21.81 -20.50 10.24
C GLN A 182 -22.32 -20.82 11.65
N GLU A 183 -22.54 -19.80 12.49
CA GLU A 183 -22.89 -19.97 13.89
C GLU A 183 -24.40 -20.15 14.11
N ARG A 184 -25.23 -19.51 13.28
CA ARG A 184 -26.69 -19.47 13.47
C ARG A 184 -27.48 -20.03 12.29
N GLY A 185 -26.83 -20.33 11.17
CA GLY A 185 -27.52 -20.74 9.94
C GLY A 185 -28.37 -19.62 9.32
N LEU A 186 -28.05 -18.35 9.63
CA LEU A 186 -28.82 -17.19 9.18
C LEU A 186 -28.13 -16.49 8.01
N GLU A 187 -28.90 -16.21 6.96
CA GLU A 187 -28.53 -15.31 5.87
C GLU A 187 -28.88 -13.89 6.28
N VAL A 188 -27.89 -13.07 6.63
CA VAL A 188 -28.10 -11.73 7.18
C VAL A 188 -27.63 -10.63 6.22
N GLU A 189 -28.32 -9.49 6.26
CA GLU A 189 -27.83 -8.24 5.66
C GLU A 189 -26.89 -7.54 6.65
N VAL A 190 -25.74 -7.06 6.18
CA VAL A 190 -24.77 -6.35 7.02
C VAL A 190 -24.54 -4.95 6.47
N ARG A 191 -25.05 -3.95 7.21
CA ARG A 191 -24.90 -2.53 6.88
C ARG A 191 -23.86 -1.90 7.79
N ALA A 192 -23.16 -0.88 7.30
CA ALA A 192 -22.14 -0.20 8.10
C ALA A 192 -22.35 1.31 8.11
N ARG A 193 -22.38 1.89 9.30
CA ARG A 193 -22.31 3.34 9.50
C ARG A 193 -20.88 3.73 9.86
N VAL A 194 -20.15 4.25 8.87
CA VAL A 194 -18.75 4.64 9.04
C VAL A 194 -18.59 6.14 8.82
N GLU A 195 -18.22 6.87 9.88
CA GLU A 195 -17.99 8.31 9.83
C GLU A 195 -16.50 8.61 9.95
N VAL A 196 -15.96 9.37 9.00
CA VAL A 196 -14.52 9.64 8.92
C VAL A 196 -14.24 11.12 8.72
N SER A 197 -13.23 11.61 9.42
CA SER A 197 -12.56 12.89 9.17
C SER A 197 -11.33 12.64 8.29
N LEU A 198 -11.20 13.37 7.18
CA LEU A 198 -10.01 13.37 6.32
C LEU A 198 -9.19 14.63 6.56
N ASN A 199 -7.95 14.48 7.04
CA ASN A 199 -7.03 15.59 7.31
C ASN A 199 -7.62 16.67 8.22
N ARG A 200 -8.34 16.25 9.27
CA ARG A 200 -9.00 17.12 10.27
C ARG A 200 -10.20 17.93 9.77
N ARG A 201 -10.71 17.62 8.59
CA ARG A 201 -12.01 18.14 8.13
C ARG A 201 -13.16 17.61 8.98
N ARG A 202 -14.36 18.16 8.83
CA ARG A 202 -15.58 17.66 9.46
C ARG A 202 -15.78 16.19 9.11
N ARG A 203 -16.33 15.43 10.06
CA ARG A 203 -16.67 14.03 9.83
C ARG A 203 -17.81 13.95 8.82
N GLN A 204 -17.72 12.99 7.92
CA GLN A 204 -18.75 12.66 6.94
C GLN A 204 -18.84 11.13 6.82
N LEU A 205 -19.99 10.64 6.36
CA LEU A 205 -20.16 9.23 6.07
C LEU A 205 -19.22 8.83 4.93
N LEU A 206 -18.43 7.78 5.14
CA LEU A 206 -17.53 7.21 4.13
C LEU A 206 -18.27 6.26 3.20
N ILE A 207 -19.27 5.55 3.73
CA ILE A 207 -20.01 4.49 3.06
C ILE A 207 -21.51 4.76 3.24
N ASP A 208 -22.29 4.43 2.22
CA ASP A 208 -23.75 4.47 2.27
C ASP A 208 -24.27 3.47 3.31
N PRO A 209 -24.92 3.95 4.39
CA PRO A 209 -25.39 3.09 5.48
C PRO A 209 -26.62 2.24 5.11
N THR A 210 -27.17 2.40 3.90
CA THR A 210 -28.35 1.65 3.43
C THR A 210 -27.98 0.41 2.62
N VAL A 211 -26.73 0.30 2.17
CA VAL A 211 -26.25 -0.80 1.34
C VAL A 211 -25.86 -1.99 2.20
N ASP A 212 -26.29 -3.19 1.79
CA ASP A 212 -25.81 -4.45 2.35
C ASP A 212 -24.39 -4.75 1.86
N LEU A 213 -23.41 -4.35 2.65
CA LEU A 213 -21.98 -4.59 2.36
C LEU A 213 -21.59 -6.05 2.54
N GLY A 214 -22.40 -6.84 3.25
CA GLY A 214 -22.19 -8.28 3.42
C GLY A 214 -22.35 -9.05 2.11
N ALA A 215 -23.21 -8.56 1.21
CA ALA A 215 -23.44 -9.15 -0.12
C ALA A 215 -22.55 -8.55 -1.23
N GLU A 216 -21.89 -7.41 -0.99
CA GLU A 216 -21.07 -6.71 -1.98
C GLU A 216 -19.77 -7.48 -2.29
N PRO A 217 -19.52 -7.90 -3.55
CA PRO A 217 -18.33 -8.65 -3.92
C PRO A 217 -17.08 -7.76 -3.94
N ALA A 218 -15.90 -8.40 -3.86
CA ALA A 218 -14.65 -7.70 -4.12
C ALA A 218 -14.61 -7.25 -5.59
N SER A 219 -14.30 -5.97 -5.83
CA SER A 219 -14.26 -5.40 -7.17
C SER A 219 -13.01 -4.56 -7.39
N LEU A 220 -12.54 -4.55 -8.64
CA LEU A 220 -11.54 -3.59 -9.11
C LEU A 220 -12.20 -2.35 -9.71
N TRP A 221 -13.52 -2.34 -9.86
CA TRP A 221 -14.28 -1.21 -10.40
C TRP A 221 -14.69 -0.22 -9.31
N PRO A 222 -15.02 1.03 -9.67
CA PRO A 222 -15.53 2.00 -8.72
C PRO A 222 -16.70 1.46 -7.89
N ALA A 223 -16.59 1.53 -6.58
CA ALA A 223 -17.62 1.08 -5.66
C ALA A 223 -18.70 2.16 -5.48
N PRO A 224 -19.96 1.92 -5.90
CA PRO A 224 -21.02 2.94 -5.87
C PRO A 224 -21.45 3.31 -4.44
N TRP A 225 -21.20 2.43 -3.48
CA TRP A 225 -21.51 2.61 -2.07
C TRP A 225 -20.49 3.47 -1.31
N ILE A 226 -19.38 3.88 -1.94
CA ILE A 226 -18.45 4.85 -1.35
C ILE A 226 -18.98 6.26 -1.60
N LEU A 227 -19.25 7.00 -0.52
CA LEU A 227 -19.82 8.34 -0.63
C LEU A 227 -18.76 9.38 -1.03
N PRO A 228 -19.15 10.49 -1.68
CA PRO A 228 -18.23 11.58 -2.01
C PRO A 228 -17.53 12.16 -0.78
N GLY A 229 -16.24 12.48 -0.92
CA GLY A 229 -15.43 13.03 0.17
C GLY A 229 -15.66 14.52 0.44
N PRO A 230 -15.07 15.04 1.54
CA PRO A 230 -15.25 16.42 1.93
C PRO A 230 -14.59 17.39 0.93
N THR A 231 -15.36 18.36 0.44
CA THR A 231 -14.90 19.40 -0.50
C THR A 231 -14.35 20.65 0.18
N GLU A 232 -14.59 20.80 1.48
CA GLU A 232 -14.10 21.92 2.28
C GLU A 232 -12.54 21.97 2.33
N PRO A 233 -11.94 23.15 2.43
CA PRO A 233 -10.49 23.28 2.51
C PRO A 233 -9.93 22.65 3.80
N VAL A 234 -8.68 22.19 3.77
CA VAL A 234 -8.01 21.68 4.97
C VAL A 234 -7.89 22.83 5.99
N PRO A 235 -8.30 22.64 7.25
CA PRO A 235 -8.17 23.68 8.28
C PRO A 235 -6.71 24.09 8.49
N ARG A 236 -6.40 25.39 8.34
CA ARG A 236 -5.07 25.97 8.59
C ARG A 236 -4.84 26.17 10.10
N ARG A 237 -4.58 25.08 10.85
CA ARG A 237 -4.37 25.06 12.32
C ARG A 237 -5.58 25.49 13.17
N ILE A 238 -5.74 24.82 14.31
CA ILE A 238 -6.66 25.22 15.38
C ILE A 238 -5.81 25.94 16.43
N ARG A 239 -6.32 27.06 16.98
CA ARG A 239 -5.80 27.68 18.22
C ARG A 239 -5.71 26.58 19.30
N ARG A 240 -4.57 26.51 20.00
CA ARG A 240 -4.40 25.61 21.14
C ARG A 240 -5.46 25.87 22.21
#